data_AF-A0A7X9LB91-F1
#
_entry.id   AF-A0A7X9LB91-F1
#
_cell.length_a   1.000
_cell.length_b   1.000
_cell.length_c   1.000
_cell.angle_alpha   90.00
_cell.angle_beta   90.00
_cell.angle_gamma   90.00
#
_symmetry.space_group_name_H-M   'P 1'
#
loop_
_entity.id
_entity.type
_entity.pdbx_description
1 polymer ?
#
loop_
_entity_poly.entity_id
_entity_poly.type
_entity_poly.pdbx_seq_one_letter_code
_entity_poly.pdbx_strand_id
1 'polypeptide(L)'
;MCSRTGCSTPAIATLTYAYADSTAVLGPLALRAEPGTYDLCAAHSGSLSAPRGWEVIRLPHATTDPGPSSDDLMALAHAVRLAGLGTDGPDAPEPAVSRRKGHLAVIADL
;
A
#
# COMPACT_ATOMS: atom_id res chain seq x y z
N MET A 1 -11.63 -12.98 15.06
CA MET A 1 -11.50 -13.10 16.53
C MET A 1 -10.14 -13.71 16.84
N CYS A 2 -9.55 -13.47 18.01
CA CYS A 2 -8.27 -14.09 18.35
C CYS A 2 -8.38 -15.62 18.46
N SER A 3 -7.44 -16.34 17.85
CA SER A 3 -7.35 -17.80 17.87
C SER A 3 -6.87 -18.38 19.21
N ARG A 4 -6.38 -17.56 20.16
CA ARG A 4 -5.98 -18.06 21.48
C ARG A 4 -7.22 -18.47 22.28
N THR A 5 -7.18 -19.67 22.85
CA THR A 5 -8.28 -20.23 23.64
C THR A 5 -8.69 -19.28 24.77
N GLY A 6 -10.00 -19.01 24.89
CA GLY A 6 -10.55 -18.11 25.90
C GLY A 6 -10.40 -16.61 25.60
N CYS A 7 -9.79 -16.21 24.47
CA CYS A 7 -9.68 -14.81 24.09
C CYS A 7 -10.83 -14.39 23.15
N SER A 8 -11.58 -13.36 23.54
CA SER A 8 -12.65 -12.76 22.72
C SER A 8 -12.24 -11.45 22.04
N THR A 9 -11.00 -11.00 22.21
CA THR A 9 -10.49 -9.75 21.63
C THR A 9 -10.42 -9.85 20.10
N PRO A 10 -10.75 -8.77 19.36
CA PRO A 10 -10.57 -8.74 17.91
C PRO A 10 -9.09 -8.95 17.54
N ALA A 11 -8.88 -9.71 16.46
CA ALA A 11 -7.55 -9.93 15.93
C ALA A 11 -7.11 -8.75 15.06
N ILE A 12 -5.82 -8.46 15.05
CA ILE A 12 -5.20 -7.39 14.25
C ILE A 12 -4.01 -7.87 13.43
N ALA A 13 -3.57 -9.10 13.64
CA ALA A 13 -2.41 -9.69 13.00
C ALA A 13 -2.67 -11.16 12.72
N THR A 14 -2.04 -11.70 11.68
CA THR A 14 -2.09 -13.13 11.34
C THR A 14 -0.69 -13.72 11.46
N LEU A 15 -0.61 -14.87 12.13
CA LEU A 15 0.59 -15.65 12.35
C LEU A 15 0.63 -16.87 11.42
N THR A 16 1.76 -17.06 10.75
CA THR A 16 2.03 -18.22 9.90
C THR A 16 3.36 -18.87 10.32
N TYR A 17 3.39 -20.20 10.36
CA TYR A 17 4.61 -20.96 10.62
C TYR A 17 5.14 -21.59 9.33
N ALA A 18 6.36 -21.22 8.94
CA ALA A 18 7.14 -21.87 7.89
C ALA A 18 8.09 -22.89 8.54
N TYR A 19 7.60 -24.13 8.71
CA TYR A 19 8.34 -25.16 9.44
C TYR A 19 9.67 -25.55 8.80
N ALA A 20 9.74 -25.59 7.46
CA ALA A 20 10.96 -25.93 6.74
C ALA A 20 12.11 -24.96 7.05
N ASP A 21 11.77 -23.68 7.21
CA ASP A 21 12.72 -22.61 7.47
C ASP A 21 12.89 -22.33 8.98
N SER A 22 12.10 -23.00 9.83
CA SER A 22 12.00 -22.70 11.27
C SER A 22 11.65 -21.23 11.53
N THR A 23 10.67 -20.70 10.80
CA THR A 23 10.31 -19.28 10.86
C THR A 23 8.84 -19.09 11.24
N ALA A 24 8.59 -18.13 12.12
CA ALA A 24 7.27 -17.65 12.50
C ALA A 24 7.08 -16.22 11.97
N VAL A 25 6.14 -16.03 11.05
CA VAL A 25 5.86 -14.72 10.44
C VAL A 25 4.59 -14.15 11.02
N LEU A 26 4.69 -12.96 11.62
CA LEU A 26 3.55 -12.14 12.02
C LEU A 26 3.34 -11.03 11.01
N GLY A 27 2.21 -11.07 10.32
CA GLY A 27 1.80 -10.07 9.34
C GLY A 27 0.55 -9.30 9.75
N PRO A 28 0.14 -8.32 8.92
CA PRO A 28 -1.19 -7.71 8.99
C PRO A 28 -2.29 -8.78 9.03
N LEU A 29 -3.45 -8.44 9.59
CA LEU A 29 -4.60 -9.34 9.59
C LEU A 29 -4.95 -9.75 8.16
N ALA A 30 -5.02 -11.05 7.91
CA ALA A 30 -5.39 -11.60 6.61
C ALA A 30 -6.81 -11.15 6.21
N LEU A 31 -6.98 -10.81 4.93
CA LEU A 31 -8.29 -10.40 4.39
C LEU A 31 -9.32 -11.54 4.42
N ARG A 32 -8.84 -12.79 4.44
CA ARG A 32 -9.64 -14.00 4.52
C ARG A 32 -8.95 -14.99 5.45
N ALA A 33 -9.74 -15.81 6.11
CA ALA A 33 -9.21 -16.90 6.91
C ALA A 33 -8.56 -17.94 5.99
N GLU A 34 -7.27 -18.19 6.19
CA GLU A 34 -6.52 -19.21 5.46
C GLU A 34 -6.19 -20.41 6.36
N PRO A 35 -6.25 -21.64 5.85
CA PRO A 35 -5.86 -22.83 6.60
C PRO A 35 -4.41 -22.74 7.10
N GLY A 36 -4.18 -23.13 8.36
CA GLY A 36 -2.83 -23.15 8.95
C GLY A 36 -2.32 -21.79 9.42
N THR A 37 -3.17 -20.76 9.42
CA THR A 37 -2.87 -19.44 9.98
C THR A 37 -3.60 -19.21 11.30
N TYR A 38 -3.06 -18.31 12.13
CA TYR A 38 -3.64 -17.96 13.42
C TYR A 38 -3.81 -16.45 13.56
N ASP A 39 -5.03 -16.01 13.78
CA ASP A 39 -5.34 -14.59 13.96
C ASP A 39 -5.16 -14.19 15.43
N LEU A 40 -4.32 -13.20 15.71
CA LEU A 40 -3.95 -12.77 17.06
C LEU A 40 -4.35 -11.32 17.32
N CYS A 41 -4.85 -11.05 18.54
CA CYS A 41 -5.05 -9.69 19.01
C CYS A 41 -3.72 -9.01 19.35
N ALA A 42 -3.74 -7.69 19.58
CA ALA A 42 -2.54 -6.90 19.86
C ALA A 42 -1.70 -7.45 21.03
N ALA A 43 -2.37 -7.86 22.12
CA ALA A 43 -1.69 -8.45 23.27
C ALA A 43 -1.01 -9.78 22.92
N HIS A 44 -1.71 -10.66 22.18
CA HIS A 44 -1.21 -12.00 21.88
C HIS A 44 -0.19 -12.04 20.76
N SER A 45 -0.26 -11.14 19.78
CA SER A 45 0.80 -10.98 18.80
C SER A 45 2.05 -10.37 19.45
N GLY A 46 1.88 -9.43 20.39
CA GLY A 46 2.98 -8.84 21.16
C GLY A 46 3.68 -9.83 22.09
N SER A 47 2.91 -10.70 22.76
CA SER A 47 3.45 -11.70 23.70
C SER A 47 3.89 -13.02 23.05
N LEU A 48 3.76 -13.16 21.73
CA LEU A 48 4.08 -14.40 21.02
C LEU A 48 5.59 -14.69 21.10
N SER A 49 5.93 -15.91 21.48
CA SER A 49 7.27 -16.50 21.32
C SER A 49 7.22 -17.66 20.32
N ALA A 50 8.32 -17.85 19.60
CA ALA A 50 8.52 -19.02 18.74
C ALA A 50 9.33 -20.11 19.45
N PRO A 51 9.35 -21.35 18.94
CA PRO A 51 10.20 -22.41 19.47
C PRO A 51 11.69 -22.01 19.46
N ARG A 52 12.50 -22.71 20.27
CA ARG A 52 13.94 -22.41 20.36
C ARG A 52 14.61 -22.63 19.00
N GLY A 53 15.43 -21.66 18.60
CA GLY A 53 16.14 -21.68 17.32
C GLY A 53 15.29 -21.23 16.12
N TRP A 54 14.04 -20.80 16.34
CA TRP A 54 13.21 -20.24 15.28
C TRP A 54 13.38 -18.74 15.14
N GLU A 55 13.27 -18.26 13.91
CA GLU A 55 13.24 -16.83 13.61
C GLU A 55 11.81 -16.29 13.72
N VAL A 56 11.65 -15.09 14.29
CA VAL A 56 10.37 -14.39 14.32
C VAL A 56 10.44 -13.16 13.44
N ILE A 57 9.74 -13.18 12.32
CA ILE A 57 9.64 -12.05 11.41
C ILE A 57 8.35 -11.29 11.70
N ARG A 58 8.47 -10.03 12.08
CA ARG A 58 7.32 -9.13 12.29
C ARG A 58 7.28 -8.15 11.14
N LEU A 59 6.33 -8.36 10.23
CA LEU A 59 6.08 -7.41 9.17
C LEU A 59 5.43 -6.17 9.76
N PRO A 60 5.75 -4.96 9.27
CA PRO A 60 5.03 -3.77 9.67
C PRO A 60 3.56 -4.01 9.39
N HIS A 61 2.75 -3.91 10.44
CA HIS A 61 1.35 -3.64 10.24
C HIS A 61 1.32 -2.28 9.55
N ALA A 62 0.57 -2.14 8.47
CA ALA A 62 0.07 -0.83 8.14
C ALA A 62 -0.72 -0.41 9.38
N THR A 63 -0.08 0.33 10.30
CA THR A 63 -0.78 1.25 11.18
C THR A 63 -1.79 1.89 10.25
N THR A 64 -3.08 1.80 10.57
CA THR A 64 -4.12 2.47 9.80
C THR A 64 -3.65 3.90 9.60
N ASP A 65 -3.03 4.14 8.46
CA ASP A 65 -2.86 5.46 7.94
C ASP A 65 -4.32 5.86 7.74
N PRO A 66 -4.83 6.85 8.48
CA PRO A 66 -6.23 7.26 8.35
C PRO A 66 -6.56 7.63 6.89
N GLY A 67 -5.54 7.70 6.02
CA GLY A 67 -5.65 8.10 4.66
C GLY A 67 -5.78 9.62 4.61
N PRO A 68 -5.83 10.17 3.40
CA PRO A 68 -6.17 11.58 3.23
C PRO A 68 -7.53 11.85 3.89
N SER A 69 -7.59 12.93 4.66
CA SER A 69 -8.84 13.39 5.25
C SER A 69 -9.84 13.80 4.16
N SER A 70 -11.11 13.95 4.52
CA SER A 70 -12.11 14.48 3.59
C SER A 70 -11.73 15.86 3.03
N ASP A 71 -11.02 16.68 3.80
CA ASP A 71 -10.55 17.99 3.36
C ASP A 71 -9.42 17.86 2.34
N ASP A 72 -8.45 16.97 2.59
CA ASP A 72 -7.38 16.67 1.63
C ASP A 72 -7.95 16.17 0.29
N LEU A 73 -8.97 15.32 0.33
CA LEU A 73 -9.66 14.83 -0.86
C LEU A 73 -10.36 15.97 -1.62
N MET A 74 -10.99 16.91 -0.92
CA MET A 74 -11.61 18.08 -1.53
C MET A 74 -10.57 19.06 -2.10
N ALA A 75 -9.46 19.28 -1.41
CA ALA A 75 -8.35 20.11 -1.86
C ALA A 75 -7.73 19.55 -3.14
N LEU A 76 -7.52 18.23 -3.22
CA LEU A 76 -7.05 17.55 -4.43
C LEU A 76 -8.07 17.67 -5.58
N ALA A 77 -9.35 17.44 -5.31
CA ALA A 77 -10.40 17.58 -6.33
C ALA A 77 -10.47 19.01 -6.90
N HIS A 78 -10.31 20.01 -6.02
CA HIS A 78 -10.22 21.41 -6.42
C HIS A 78 -8.97 21.69 -7.26
N ALA A 79 -7.79 21.22 -6.83
CA ALA A 79 -6.55 21.38 -7.57
C ALA A 79 -6.62 20.76 -8.98
N VAL A 80 -7.20 19.55 -9.11
CA VAL A 80 -7.42 18.90 -10.42
C VAL A 80 -8.35 19.72 -11.30
N ARG A 81 -9.42 20.30 -10.73
CA ARG A 81 -10.31 21.21 -11.46
C ARG A 81 -9.58 22.46 -11.95
N LEU A 82 -8.75 23.09 -11.12
CA LEU A 82 -7.96 24.25 -11.53
C LEU A 82 -6.95 23.90 -12.62
N ALA A 83 -6.25 22.76 -12.49
CA ALA A 83 -5.30 22.29 -13.50
C ALA A 83 -5.99 21.96 -14.85
N GLY A 84 -7.19 21.37 -14.81
CA GLY A 84 -7.97 21.02 -16.00
C GLY A 84 -8.66 22.21 -16.69
N LEU A 85 -8.74 23.37 -16.04
CA LEU A 85 -9.26 24.60 -16.64
C LEU A 85 -8.24 25.30 -17.56
N GLY A 86 -6.96 24.90 -17.50
CA GLY A 86 -5.92 25.41 -18.37
C GLY A 86 -5.52 26.85 -18.02
N THR A 87 -4.25 27.03 -17.71
CA THR A 87 -3.58 28.24 -18.16
C THR A 87 -3.58 28.21 -19.69
N ASP A 88 -4.42 29.02 -20.32
CA ASP A 88 -4.05 29.66 -21.59
C ASP A 88 -2.83 30.55 -21.29
N GLY A 89 -1.68 29.93 -21.03
CA GLY A 89 -0.40 30.61 -21.10
C GLY A 89 -0.15 30.93 -22.58
N PRO A 90 0.37 32.13 -22.92
CA PRO A 90 0.64 32.47 -24.30
C PRO A 90 1.52 31.39 -24.92
N ASP A 91 1.09 30.90 -26.10
CA ASP A 91 1.75 29.93 -26.98
C ASP A 91 3.07 29.37 -26.43
N ALA A 92 3.04 28.12 -25.96
CA ALA A 92 4.25 27.32 -26.02
C ALA A 92 4.76 27.40 -27.48
N PRO A 93 6.05 27.67 -27.74
CA PRO A 93 6.53 27.81 -29.10
C PRO A 93 6.20 26.51 -29.83
N GLU A 94 5.31 26.60 -30.82
CA GLU A 94 4.97 25.45 -31.65
C GLU A 94 6.29 24.83 -32.14
N PRO A 95 6.51 23.52 -31.95
CA PRO A 95 7.75 22.91 -32.41
C PRO A 95 7.85 23.17 -33.91
N ALA A 96 8.86 23.96 -34.30
CA ALA A 96 9.07 24.35 -35.69
C ALA A 96 9.32 23.07 -36.51
N VAL A 97 8.27 22.56 -37.15
CA VAL A 97 8.35 21.36 -37.97
C VAL A 97 9.16 21.70 -39.21
N SER A 98 10.43 21.28 -39.21
CA SER A 98 11.36 21.60 -40.29
C SER A 98 10.93 20.95 -41.62
N ARG A 99 10.35 19.74 -41.58
CA ARG A 99 9.83 19.04 -42.77
C ARG A 99 8.67 18.10 -42.45
N ARG A 100 7.68 18.08 -43.35
CA ARG A 100 6.56 17.12 -43.37
C ARG A 100 6.63 16.31 -44.66
N LYS A 101 6.63 14.98 -44.57
CA LYS A 101 6.50 14.09 -45.74
C LYS A 101 5.39 13.08 -45.47
N GLY A 102 4.23 13.32 -46.06
CA GLY A 102 3.02 12.54 -45.76
C GLY A 102 2.58 12.72 -44.30
N HIS A 103 2.34 11.61 -43.60
CA HIS A 103 1.87 11.59 -42.21
C HIS A 103 2.99 11.65 -41.15
N LEU A 104 4.26 11.76 -41.55
CA LEU A 104 5.38 11.96 -40.63
C LEU A 104 5.86 13.41 -40.62
N ALA A 105 6.08 13.91 -39.40
CA ALA A 105 6.71 15.20 -39.10
C ALA A 105 7.99 14.97 -38.27
N VAL A 106 9.06 15.68 -38.62
CA VAL A 106 10.32 15.71 -37.85
C VAL A 106 10.39 17.02 -37.08
N ILE A 107 10.57 16.91 -35.78
CA ILE A 107 10.72 18.05 -34.86
C ILE A 107 12.21 18.40 -34.78
N ALA A 108 12.56 19.67 -34.95
CA ALA A 108 13.92 20.14 -34.75
C ALA A 108 14.18 20.34 -33.25
N ASP A 109 15.21 19.68 -32.74
CA ASP A 109 15.73 19.90 -31.39
C ASP A 109 16.55 21.21 -31.41
N LEU A 110 16.22 22.15 -30.53
CA LEU A 110 16.97 23.40 -30.33
C LEU A 110 17.90 23.26 -29.13
#